data_AF-A0A0N4UTX2-F1
#
_entry.id   AF-A0A0N4UTX2-F1
#
_cell.length_a   1.000
_cell.length_b   1.000
_cell.length_c   1.000
_cell.angle_alpha   90.00
_cell.angle_beta   90.00
_cell.angle_gamma   90.00
#
_symmetry.space_group_name_H-M   'P 1'
#
loop_
_entity.id
_entity.type
_entity.pdbx_description
1 polymer ?
#
loop_
_entity_poly.entity_id
_entity_poly.type
_entity_poly.pdbx_seq_one_letter_code
_entity_poly.pdbx_strand_id
1 'polypeptide(L)'
;MDISFVGFKYVYGLPEHGDSFVLRSTLAMDPYRLFNLDVFEYELNSQMSLYGAIPFVMGHSKDRSVAVLWLNAAETWVDINSPLDSKGIFESLADKLKIITDTPEVTTHFMSETGLIDVFI
;
A
#
# COMPACT_ATOMS: atom_id res chain seq x y z
N MET A 1 6.08 -11.17 1.64
CA MET A 1 5.04 -11.91 0.89
C MET A 1 4.32 -10.92 0.02
N ASP A 2 4.24 -11.20 -1.29
CA ASP A 2 3.53 -10.37 -2.25
C ASP A 2 2.03 -10.69 -2.28
N ILE A 3 1.21 -9.65 -2.31
CA ILE A 3 -0.26 -9.74 -2.38
C ILE A 3 -0.74 -8.73 -3.42
N SER A 4 -1.38 -9.25 -4.47
CA SER A 4 -1.86 -8.48 -5.61
C SER A 4 -3.36 -8.23 -5.55
N PHE A 5 -3.76 -6.96 -5.62
CA PHE A 5 -5.14 -6.52 -5.72
C PHE A 5 -5.54 -6.37 -7.20
N VAL A 6 -5.88 -7.50 -7.84
CA VAL A 6 -6.21 -7.55 -9.27
C VAL A 6 -7.57 -6.88 -9.57
N GLY A 7 -7.58 -5.97 -10.52
CA GLY A 7 -8.72 -5.15 -10.90
C GLY A 7 -8.95 -3.92 -10.01
N PHE A 8 -8.00 -3.58 -9.14
CA PHE A 8 -8.08 -2.43 -8.24
C PHE A 8 -7.05 -1.37 -8.62
N LYS A 9 -7.45 -0.11 -8.49
CA LYS A 9 -6.56 1.06 -8.70
C LYS A 9 -6.09 1.67 -7.39
N TYR A 10 -6.89 1.57 -6.34
CA TYR A 10 -6.66 2.21 -5.06
C TYR A 10 -6.69 1.17 -3.95
N VAL A 11 -5.72 1.27 -3.05
CA VAL A 11 -5.68 0.51 -1.81
C VAL A 11 -5.57 1.47 -0.62
N TYR A 12 -6.08 1.03 0.51
CA TYR A 12 -6.26 1.83 1.73
C TYR A 12 -5.88 1.01 2.95
N GLY A 13 -5.60 1.67 4.07
CA GLY A 13 -5.34 1.01 5.35
C GLY A 13 -3.95 1.33 5.89
N LEU A 14 -3.32 0.32 6.48
CA LEU A 14 -2.03 0.41 7.16
C LEU A 14 -1.90 1.60 8.14
N PRO A 15 -2.90 1.99 8.93
CA PRO A 15 -2.69 3.09 9.89
C PRO A 15 -1.64 2.69 10.94
N GLU A 16 -0.89 3.61 11.53
CA GLU A 16 -1.07 5.06 11.53
C GLU A 16 0.09 5.81 10.83
N HIS A 17 -0.24 6.65 9.83
CA HIS A 17 0.71 7.51 9.11
C HIS A 17 0.15 8.91 8.92
N GLY A 18 1.04 9.90 8.93
CA GLY A 18 0.73 11.28 8.55
C GLY A 18 0.58 11.46 7.04
N ASP A 19 -0.09 10.54 6.34
CA ASP A 19 -0.13 10.47 4.88
C ASP A 19 -1.57 10.53 4.32
N SER A 20 -1.70 10.49 3.00
CA SER A 20 -2.99 10.42 2.31
C SER A 20 -3.76 9.14 2.63
N PHE A 21 -5.09 9.22 2.56
CA PHE A 21 -5.97 8.06 2.79
C PHE A 21 -5.76 6.94 1.76
N VAL A 22 -5.57 7.30 0.49
CA VAL A 22 -5.10 6.37 -0.54
C VAL A 22 -3.61 6.13 -0.31
N LEU A 23 -3.21 4.86 -0.22
CA LEU A 23 -1.80 4.51 -0.06
C LEU A 23 -1.04 4.76 -1.37
N ARG A 24 0.14 5.36 -1.25
CA ARG A 24 1.01 5.75 -2.37
C ARG A 24 1.99 4.63 -2.74
N SER A 25 2.51 4.70 -3.95
CA SER A 25 3.56 3.79 -4.41
C SER A 25 4.86 4.06 -3.66
N THR A 26 5.48 3.01 -3.13
CA THR A 26 6.75 3.08 -2.40
C THR A 26 7.97 2.88 -3.30
N LEU A 27 7.80 2.69 -4.61
CA LEU A 27 8.92 2.44 -5.54
C LEU A 27 10.01 3.54 -5.54
N ALA A 28 9.65 4.78 -5.21
CA ALA A 28 10.55 5.93 -5.18
C ALA A 28 10.73 6.53 -3.78
N MET A 29 10.26 5.84 -2.74
CA MET A 29 10.25 6.30 -1.35
C MET A 29 10.45 5.11 -0.40
N ASP A 30 10.40 5.35 0.91
CA ASP A 30 10.48 4.28 1.89
C ASP A 30 9.15 3.50 1.97
N PRO A 31 9.18 2.21 2.35
CA PRO A 31 7.97 1.42 2.60
C PRO A 31 7.14 2.01 3.75
N TYR A 32 5.84 1.71 3.76
CA TYR A 32 5.02 1.97 4.94
C TYR A 32 5.53 1.13 6.10
N ARG A 33 5.98 1.80 7.16
CA ARG A 33 6.50 1.16 8.37
C ARG A 33 5.41 1.07 9.43
N LEU A 34 5.28 -0.09 10.05
CA LEU A 34 4.35 -0.38 11.14
C LEU A 34 5.17 -0.80 12.36
N PHE A 35 5.38 0.16 13.25
CA PHE A 35 6.05 -0.01 14.53
C PHE A 35 5.64 1.12 15.48
N ASN A 36 4.96 0.80 16.57
CA ASN A 36 4.41 1.83 17.46
C ASN A 36 5.56 2.65 18.09
N LEU A 37 5.64 3.93 17.74
CA LEU A 37 6.68 4.87 18.13
C LEU A 37 6.06 6.15 18.68
N ASP A 38 6.73 6.76 19.66
CA ASP A 38 6.46 8.15 20.04
C ASP A 38 7.32 9.08 19.17
N VAL A 39 6.70 9.64 18.13
CA VAL A 39 7.37 10.52 17.16
C VAL A 39 7.08 11.98 17.50
N PHE A 40 8.08 12.68 18.02
CA PHE A 40 7.99 14.12 18.26
C PHE A 40 7.93 14.89 16.93
N GLU A 41 6.99 15.84 16.83
CA GLU A 41 6.81 16.71 15.65
C GLU A 41 6.76 15.93 14.33
N TYR A 42 5.89 14.93 14.23
CA TYR A 42 5.76 14.10 13.04
C TYR A 42 5.49 14.91 11.76
N GLU A 43 6.05 14.43 10.64
CA GLU A 43 5.91 15.07 9.34
C GLU A 43 4.65 14.62 8.59
N LEU A 44 4.14 15.49 7.72
CA LEU A 44 3.03 15.17 6.81
C LEU A 44 3.54 14.60 5.47
N ASN A 45 2.72 13.78 4.83
CA ASN A 45 3.01 13.03 3.61
C ASN A 45 4.19 12.07 3.77
N SER A 46 4.26 11.35 4.89
CA SER A 46 5.36 10.44 5.24
C SER A 46 4.87 9.02 5.56
N GLN A 47 5.64 8.02 5.12
CA GLN A 47 5.46 6.59 5.42
C GLN A 47 6.03 6.15 6.78
N MET A 48 6.61 7.10 7.52
CA MET A 48 7.18 6.83 8.83
C MET A 48 6.08 6.43 9.82
N SER A 49 6.33 5.36 10.58
CA SER A 49 5.39 4.85 11.57
C SER A 49 5.11 5.86 12.69
N LEU A 50 3.87 5.86 13.18
CA LEU A 50 3.42 6.66 14.32
C LEU A 50 3.04 5.75 15.51
N TYR A 51 1.96 6.10 16.23
CA TYR A 51 1.67 5.55 17.56
C TYR A 51 0.95 4.20 17.54
N GLY A 52 0.18 3.93 16.47
CA GLY A 52 -0.53 2.68 16.27
C GLY A 52 -0.14 1.98 14.97
N ALA A 53 -0.36 0.67 14.94
CA ALA A 53 -0.15 -0.18 13.78
C ALA A 53 -1.32 -1.15 13.61
N ILE A 54 -1.98 -1.10 12.45
CA ILE A 54 -2.98 -2.09 12.03
C ILE A 54 -2.58 -2.61 10.65
N PRO A 55 -1.99 -3.81 10.55
CA PRO A 55 -1.48 -4.40 9.30
C PRO A 55 -2.62 -4.92 8.38
N PHE A 56 -3.47 -4.01 7.91
CA PHE A 56 -4.65 -4.28 7.10
C PHE A 56 -4.63 -3.45 5.82
N VAL A 57 -4.92 -4.07 4.68
CA VAL A 57 -5.02 -3.39 3.37
C VAL A 57 -6.34 -3.74 2.71
N MET A 58 -7.09 -2.73 2.25
CA MET A 58 -8.32 -2.89 1.50
C MET A 58 -8.15 -2.37 0.08
N GLY A 59 -8.48 -3.20 -0.92
CA GLY A 59 -8.71 -2.77 -2.29
C GLY A 59 -10.18 -2.44 -2.50
N HIS A 60 -10.49 -1.23 -2.96
CA HIS A 60 -11.86 -0.80 -3.23
C HIS A 60 -12.04 -0.35 -4.68
N SER A 61 -13.12 -0.79 -5.31
CA SER A 61 -13.57 -0.35 -6.63
C SER A 61 -15.08 -0.09 -6.60
N LYS A 62 -15.61 0.46 -7.69
CA LYS A 62 -17.05 0.72 -7.83
C LYS A 62 -17.91 -0.53 -7.61
N ASP A 63 -17.41 -1.68 -8.04
CA ASP A 63 -18.20 -2.91 -8.15
C ASP A 63 -17.91 -3.91 -7.01
N ARG A 64 -16.77 -3.78 -6.32
CA ARG A 64 -16.37 -4.71 -5.25
C ARG A 64 -15.33 -4.11 -4.30
N SER A 65 -15.24 -4.72 -3.12
CA SER A 65 -14.15 -4.51 -2.15
C SER A 65 -13.58 -5.84 -1.72
N VAL A 66 -12.26 -5.91 -1.57
CA VAL A 66 -11.55 -7.04 -0.96
C VAL A 66 -10.55 -6.48 0.02
N ALA A 67 -10.13 -7.27 1.00
CA ALA A 67 -9.14 -6.83 1.95
C ALA A 67 -8.24 -7.99 2.38
N VAL A 68 -7.11 -7.63 2.96
CA VAL A 68 -6.19 -8.57 3.59
C VAL A 68 -5.83 -8.05 4.97
N LEU A 69 -5.85 -8.94 5.95
CA LEU A 69 -5.23 -8.73 7.25
C LEU A 69 -3.98 -9.58 7.34
N TRP A 70 -2.83 -8.94 7.53
CA TRP A 70 -1.56 -9.59 7.84
C TRP A 70 -1.42 -9.68 9.36
N LEU A 71 -1.78 -10.81 9.96
CA LEU A 71 -1.87 -10.94 11.42
C LEU A 71 -0.49 -11.20 12.03
N ASN A 72 0.31 -10.14 12.13
CA ASN A 72 1.62 -10.16 12.75
C ASN A 72 1.81 -8.93 13.66
N ALA A 73 2.42 -9.12 14.83
CA ALA A 73 2.63 -8.09 15.85
C ALA A 73 4.07 -7.54 15.88
N ALA A 74 5.00 -8.13 15.12
CA ALA A 74 6.35 -7.64 14.99
C ALA A 74 6.41 -6.37 14.13
N GLU A 75 7.55 -5.69 14.18
CA GLU A 75 7.84 -4.61 13.22
C GLU A 75 7.61 -5.12 11.79
N THR A 76 6.83 -4.34 11.04
CA THR A 76 6.39 -4.72 9.69
C THR A 76 6.61 -3.58 8.71
N TRP A 77 7.13 -3.89 7.53
CA TRP A 77 7.24 -2.97 6.39
C TRP A 77 6.37 -3.47 5.26
N VAL A 78 5.70 -2.54 4.58
CA VAL A 78 4.83 -2.83 3.45
C VAL A 78 5.21 -1.94 2.27
N ASP A 79 5.81 -2.55 1.26
CA ASP A 79 6.01 -1.90 -0.03
C ASP A 79 4.72 -1.95 -0.84
N ILE A 80 4.47 -0.91 -1.63
CA ILE A 80 3.30 -0.77 -2.49
C ILE A 80 3.78 -0.39 -3.89
N ASN A 81 3.43 -1.20 -4.86
CA ASN A 81 3.58 -0.88 -6.27
C ASN A 81 2.21 -0.51 -6.84
N SER A 82 1.99 0.78 -7.06
CA SER A 82 0.76 1.30 -7.67
C SER A 82 1.06 1.98 -9.01
N PRO A 83 0.31 1.66 -10.08
CA PRO A 83 0.47 2.29 -11.39
C PRO A 83 0.00 3.76 -11.42
N LEU A 84 -0.51 4.31 -10.30
CA LEU A 84 -0.98 5.69 -10.22
C LEU A 84 0.15 6.71 -10.08
N ASP A 85 1.21 6.38 -9.34
CA ASP A 85 2.29 7.33 -9.04
C ASP A 85 3.44 7.28 -10.07
N SER A 86 3.54 6.19 -10.84
CA SER A 86 4.55 6.03 -11.90
C SER A 86 4.20 6.76 -13.20
N LYS A 87 2.96 7.28 -13.33
CA LYS A 87 2.44 7.79 -14.61
C LYS A 87 2.67 9.30 -14.76
N GLY A 88 3.87 9.62 -15.24
CA GLY A 88 4.10 10.89 -15.91
C GLY A 88 3.08 11.11 -17.04
N ILE A 89 2.78 12.39 -17.31
CA ILE A 89 1.81 12.87 -18.31
C ILE A 89 2.00 12.19 -19.69
N PHE A 90 3.22 11.75 -20.01
CA PHE A 90 3.58 11.09 -21.26
C PHE A 90 2.98 9.69 -21.44
N GLU A 91 2.87 8.89 -20.37
CA GLU A 91 2.27 7.55 -20.46
C GLU A 91 0.74 7.60 -20.46
N SER A 92 0.12 8.63 -19.87
CA SER A 92 -1.34 8.81 -19.95
C SER A 92 -1.83 9.07 -21.39
N LEU A 93 -0.98 9.66 -22.23
CA LEU A 93 -1.20 9.79 -23.67
C LEU A 93 -0.92 8.47 -24.41
N ALA A 94 0.11 7.71 -23.99
CA ALA A 94 0.41 6.41 -24.56
C ALA A 94 -0.66 5.34 -24.22
N ASP A 95 -1.22 5.34 -23.01
CA ASP A 95 -2.35 4.49 -22.57
C ASP A 95 -3.64 4.81 -23.31
N LYS A 96 -3.86 6.09 -23.66
CA LYS A 96 -4.99 6.48 -24.52
C LYS A 96 -4.84 6.01 -25.97
N LEU A 97 -3.61 5.78 -26.42
CA LEU A 97 -3.29 5.32 -27.79
C LEU A 97 -3.04 3.81 -27.88
N LYS A 98 -2.65 3.15 -26.79
CA LYS A 98 -2.49 1.70 -26.66
C LYS A 98 -3.76 1.10 -26.07
N ILE A 99 -4.62 0.65 -26.96
CA ILE A 99 -5.66 -0.36 -26.69
C ILE A 99 -4.95 -1.65 -26.26
N ILE A 100 -4.52 -1.76 -25.00
CA ILE A 100 -3.94 -2.96 -24.37
C ILE A 100 -4.42 -2.94 -22.90
N THR A 101 -5.58 -3.52 -22.58
CA THR A 101 -5.73 -4.89 -22.05
C THR A 101 -4.91 -5.24 -20.80
N ASP A 102 -4.47 -4.28 -19.99
CA ASP A 102 -3.96 -4.59 -18.65
C ASP A 102 -5.02 -4.27 -17.58
N THR A 103 -5.40 -5.29 -16.81
CA THR A 103 -6.29 -5.11 -15.66
C THR A 103 -5.54 -4.29 -14.62
N PRO A 104 -6.12 -3.19 -14.09
CA PRO A 104 -5.41 -2.39 -13.09
C PRO A 104 -5.08 -3.27 -11.89
N GLU A 105 -3.86 -3.20 -11.41
CA GLU A 105 -3.36 -4.01 -10.31
C GLU A 105 -2.53 -3.12 -9.38
N VAL A 106 -2.70 -3.33 -8.08
CA VAL A 106 -1.80 -2.79 -7.05
C VAL A 106 -1.20 -3.98 -6.31
N THR A 107 0.12 -4.03 -6.22
CA THR A 107 0.83 -5.10 -5.52
C THR A 107 1.37 -4.55 -4.20
N THR A 108 1.22 -5.33 -3.14
CA THR A 108 1.79 -5.03 -1.82
C THR A 108 2.80 -6.10 -1.44
N HIS A 109 3.89 -5.74 -0.78
CA HIS A 109 4.90 -6.68 -0.31
C HIS A 109 5.12 -6.53 1.20
N PHE A 110 4.63 -7.50 1.96
CA PHE A 110 4.71 -7.51 3.43
C PHE A 110 6.00 -8.18 3.92
N MET A 111 6.70 -7.53 4.84
CA MET A 111 7.89 -8.04 5.52
C MET A 111 7.75 -7.80 7.02
N SER A 112 7.80 -8.85 7.84
CA SER A 112 7.83 -8.70 9.30
C SER A 112 9.13 -9.27 9.87
N GLU A 113 9.68 -8.64 10.90
CA GLU A 113 10.94 -9.03 11.53
C GLU A 113 10.92 -10.47 12.07
N THR A 114 9.79 -10.88 12.66
CA THR A 114 9.62 -12.19 13.29
C THR A 114 8.16 -12.64 13.27
N GLY A 115 7.87 -13.79 13.87
CA GLY A 115 6.54 -14.37 13.93
C GLY A 115 6.18 -15.24 12.72
N LEU A 116 4.90 -15.58 12.61
CA LEU A 116 4.38 -16.40 11.53
C LEU A 116 3.97 -15.53 10.32
N ILE A 117 3.95 -16.17 9.16
CA ILE A 117 3.17 -15.68 8.02
C ILE A 117 1.73 -16.14 8.27
N ASP A 118 0.89 -15.26 8.79
CA ASP A 118 -0.52 -15.51 9.07
C ASP A 118 -1.37 -14.44 8.37
N VAL A 119 -2.24 -14.86 7.46
CA VAL A 119 -2.92 -13.98 6.50
C VAL A 119 -4.39 -14.36 6.36
N PHE A 120 -5.27 -13.37 6.49
CA PHE A 120 -6.70 -13.49 6.24
C PHE A 120 -7.09 -12.70 4.99
N ILE A 121 -7.90 -13.29 4.12
CA ILE A 121 -8.38 -12.72 2.86
C ILE A 121 -9.91 -12.75 2.86
#